data_AF-A0A3D0I3R6-F1
#
_entry.id   AF-A0A3D0I3R6-F1
#
_cell.length_a   1.000
_cell.length_b   1.000
_cell.length_c   1.000
_cell.angle_alpha   90.00
_cell.angle_beta   90.00
_cell.angle_gamma   90.00
#
_symmetry.space_group_name_H-M   'P 1'
#
loop_
_entity.id
_entity.type
_entity.pdbx_description
1 polymer ?
#
loop_
_entity_poly.entity_id
_entity_poly.type
_entity_poly.pdbx_seq_one_letter_code
_entity_poly.pdbx_strand_id
1 'polypeptide(L)'
;MLVDPDGTGAKNHWDLTAEELLVGAMLHVLYAGRDKSLRGCLTLLSSPHRRSDDVLEIMLRTEHDPGGSRGWTLYSTGEPTRTHPVVAGTARALLDKSENERSGVISTALRCLSLFHDEIVAENTSACDFQVLDLMQHERPVSLYLTVPPSDLSRTRPLLRLLVQQIGRRLT
;
A
#
# COMPACT_ATOMS: atom_id res chain seq x y z
N MET A 1 5.73 6.42 -0.29
CA MET A 1 6.72 5.42 0.16
C MET A 1 6.30 4.87 1.51
N LEU A 2 5.84 3.61 1.52
CA LEU A 2 5.74 2.84 2.76
C LEU A 2 7.18 2.73 3.31
N VAL A 3 7.34 3.02 4.60
CA VAL A 3 8.68 3.17 5.20
C VAL A 3 9.38 1.82 5.22
N ASP A 4 10.69 1.81 4.96
CA ASP A 4 11.52 0.64 5.21
C ASP A 4 11.34 0.21 6.69
N PRO A 5 10.75 -0.97 6.96
CA PRO A 5 10.48 -1.41 8.32
C PRO A 5 11.77 -1.56 9.14
N ASP A 6 12.88 -1.90 8.48
CA ASP A 6 14.18 -2.12 9.10
C ASP A 6 15.01 -0.82 9.17
N GLY A 7 14.76 0.12 8.26
CA GLY A 7 15.40 1.44 8.26
C GLY A 7 16.84 1.45 7.81
N THR A 8 17.21 0.49 6.97
CA THR A 8 18.56 0.26 6.46
C THR A 8 18.96 1.27 5.38
N GLY A 9 18.00 1.92 4.73
CA GLY A 9 18.24 3.07 3.83
C GLY A 9 18.92 2.73 2.50
N ALA A 10 19.35 1.49 2.27
CA ALA A 10 19.90 1.03 1.00
C ALA A 10 18.76 0.56 0.08
N LYS A 11 18.51 1.32 -1.01
CA LYS A 11 17.51 0.96 -2.01
C LYS A 11 18.14 0.16 -3.15
N ASN A 12 17.80 -1.11 -3.27
CA ASN A 12 18.04 -1.92 -4.45
C ASN A 12 16.96 -1.67 -5.51
N HIS A 13 17.21 -2.05 -6.77
CA HIS A 13 16.20 -1.98 -7.85
C HIS A 13 14.90 -2.74 -7.48
N TRP A 14 15.01 -3.81 -6.70
CA TRP A 14 13.89 -4.57 -6.15
C TRP A 14 12.98 -3.75 -5.24
N ASP A 15 13.54 -2.77 -4.52
CA ASP A 15 12.77 -1.92 -3.61
C ASP A 15 11.90 -0.92 -4.37
N LEU A 16 12.33 -0.48 -5.57
CA LEU A 16 11.53 0.40 -6.43
C LEU A 16 10.34 -0.35 -7.05
N THR A 17 10.57 -1.54 -7.60
CA THR A 17 9.47 -2.34 -8.18
C THR A 17 8.48 -2.80 -7.10
N ALA A 18 8.97 -3.09 -5.88
CA ALA A 18 8.10 -3.40 -4.75
C ALA A 18 7.31 -2.18 -4.26
N GLU A 19 7.90 -0.98 -4.26
CA GLU A 19 7.18 0.26 -3.96
C GLU A 19 6.06 0.51 -4.98
N GLU A 20 6.33 0.34 -6.27
CA GLU A 20 5.31 0.44 -7.33
C GLU A 20 4.19 -0.60 -7.15
N LEU A 21 4.54 -1.85 -6.83
CA LEU A 21 3.56 -2.89 -6.50
C LEU A 21 2.68 -2.49 -5.31
N LEU A 22 3.28 -1.97 -4.24
CA LEU A 22 2.53 -1.52 -3.06
C LEU A 22 1.55 -0.39 -3.42
N VAL A 23 1.97 0.58 -4.23
CA VAL A 23 1.08 1.64 -4.72
C VAL A 23 -0.05 1.05 -5.57
N GLY A 24 0.26 0.15 -6.50
CA GLY A 24 -0.74 -0.53 -7.32
C GLY A 24 -1.73 -1.34 -6.49
N ALA A 25 -1.27 -2.08 -5.49
CA ALA A 25 -2.11 -2.85 -4.57
C ALA A 25 -3.01 -1.95 -3.73
N MET A 26 -2.47 -0.87 -3.16
CA MET A 26 -3.25 0.12 -2.39
C MET A 26 -4.34 0.76 -3.23
N LEU A 27 -4.03 1.16 -4.46
CA LEU A 27 -5.01 1.74 -5.37
C LEU A 27 -6.08 0.71 -5.76
N HIS A 28 -5.69 -0.52 -6.09
CA HIS A 28 -6.63 -1.60 -6.38
C HIS A 28 -7.60 -1.81 -5.22
N VAL A 29 -7.07 -1.91 -4.00
CA VAL A 29 -7.88 -2.08 -2.78
C VAL A 29 -8.76 -0.87 -2.49
N LEU A 30 -8.27 0.35 -2.68
CA LEU A 30 -9.03 1.58 -2.45
C LEU A 30 -10.27 1.68 -3.36
N TYR A 31 -10.09 1.34 -4.64
CA TYR A 31 -11.12 1.50 -5.67
C TYR A 31 -12.03 0.27 -5.83
N ALA A 32 -11.54 -0.94 -5.60
CA ALA A 32 -12.30 -2.18 -5.84
C ALA A 32 -12.39 -3.12 -4.62
N GLY A 33 -11.53 -2.93 -3.61
CA GLY A 33 -11.49 -3.76 -2.42
C GLY A 33 -12.61 -3.45 -1.42
N ARG A 34 -13.01 -4.47 -0.66
CA ARG A 34 -13.91 -4.33 0.50
C ARG A 34 -13.17 -3.82 1.73
N ASP A 35 -12.03 -4.42 2.04
CA ASP A 35 -11.16 -4.01 3.16
C ASP A 35 -10.15 -2.98 2.66
N LYS A 36 -10.44 -1.68 2.86
CA LYS A 36 -9.63 -0.56 2.36
C LYS A 36 -8.47 -0.18 3.28
N SER A 37 -7.75 -1.20 3.75
CA SER A 37 -6.64 -1.07 4.70
C SER A 37 -5.35 -1.71 4.18
N LEU A 38 -4.27 -1.54 4.93
CA LEU A 38 -3.01 -2.23 4.66
C LEU A 38 -3.13 -3.76 4.87
N ARG A 39 -4.03 -4.22 5.75
CA ARG A 39 -4.41 -5.64 5.85
C ARG A 39 -5.11 -6.12 4.57
N GLY A 40 -5.96 -5.29 3.96
CA GLY A 40 -6.58 -5.60 2.66
C GLY A 40 -5.54 -5.78 1.55
N CYS A 41 -4.53 -4.91 1.52
CA CYS A 41 -3.40 -5.02 0.59
C CYS A 41 -2.58 -6.31 0.83
N LEU A 42 -2.32 -6.63 2.10
CA LEU A 42 -1.63 -7.85 2.48
C LEU A 42 -2.39 -9.09 1.99
N THR A 43 -3.69 -9.14 2.27
CA THR A 43 -4.58 -10.25 1.88
C THR A 43 -4.63 -10.45 0.37
N LEU A 44 -4.66 -9.36 -0.40
CA LEU A 44 -4.60 -9.40 -1.86
C LEU A 44 -3.32 -10.10 -2.35
N LEU A 45 -2.17 -9.72 -1.81
CA LEU A 45 -0.86 -10.18 -2.27
C LEU A 45 -0.43 -11.55 -1.68
N SER A 46 -0.98 -11.94 -0.53
CA SER A 46 -0.63 -13.17 0.19
C SER A 46 -1.67 -14.29 0.06
N SER A 47 -2.60 -14.20 -0.88
CA SER A 47 -3.70 -15.16 -1.03
C SER A 47 -3.19 -16.58 -1.28
N PRO A 48 -3.39 -17.56 -0.36
CA PRO A 48 -2.81 -18.90 -0.48
C PRO A 48 -3.48 -19.75 -1.58
N HIS A 49 -4.67 -19.35 -2.03
CA HIS A 49 -5.47 -20.08 -3.00
C HIS A 49 -5.32 -19.55 -4.44
N ARG A 50 -4.50 -18.52 -4.66
CA ARG A 50 -4.35 -17.88 -5.97
C ARG A 50 -2.86 -17.79 -6.31
N ARG A 51 -2.52 -18.02 -7.58
CA ARG A 51 -1.17 -17.72 -8.04
C ARG A 51 -0.99 -16.21 -8.11
N SER A 52 0.25 -15.75 -8.00
CA SER A 52 0.58 -14.33 -8.15
C SER A 52 0.09 -13.76 -9.48
N ASP A 53 0.20 -14.54 -10.55
CA ASP A 53 -0.27 -14.18 -11.89
C ASP A 53 -1.79 -13.95 -11.92
N ASP A 54 -2.57 -14.80 -11.25
CA ASP A 54 -4.03 -14.65 -11.16
C ASP A 54 -4.40 -13.34 -10.46
N VAL A 55 -3.68 -12.98 -9.39
CA VAL A 55 -3.90 -11.72 -8.65
C VAL A 55 -3.61 -10.52 -9.55
N LEU A 56 -2.49 -10.55 -10.30
CA LEU A 56 -2.12 -9.47 -11.21
C LEU A 56 -3.09 -9.36 -12.38
N GLU A 57 -3.57 -10.48 -12.93
CA GLU A 57 -4.61 -10.48 -13.96
C GLU A 57 -5.92 -9.88 -13.45
N ILE A 58 -6.31 -10.19 -12.22
CA ILE A 58 -7.48 -9.57 -11.57
C ILE A 58 -7.25 -8.07 -11.45
N MET A 59 -6.08 -7.63 -10.98
CA MET A 59 -5.74 -6.21 -10.89
C MET A 59 -5.87 -5.51 -12.25
N LEU A 60 -5.41 -6.15 -13.32
CA LEU A 60 -5.42 -5.61 -14.68
C LEU A 60 -6.83 -5.54 -15.29
N ARG A 61 -7.72 -6.49 -14.98
CA ARG A 61 -9.06 -6.59 -15.59
C ARG A 61 -10.16 -5.89 -14.78
N THR A 62 -9.88 -5.54 -13.54
CA THR A 62 -10.86 -4.88 -12.67
C THR A 62 -11.19 -3.48 -13.19
N GLU A 63 -12.48 -3.14 -13.27
CA GLU A 63 -12.92 -1.76 -13.45
C GLU A 63 -12.85 -1.04 -12.09
N HIS A 64 -11.95 -0.07 -11.98
CA HIS A 64 -11.76 0.75 -10.77
C HIS A 64 -12.63 2.01 -10.75
N ASP A 65 -13.15 2.39 -11.92
CA ASP A 65 -14.12 3.48 -12.09
C ASP A 65 -15.22 3.05 -13.06
N PRO A 66 -16.18 2.20 -12.61
CA PRO A 66 -17.25 1.70 -13.48
C PRO A 66 -18.10 2.80 -14.13
N GLY A 67 -18.21 3.96 -13.48
CA GLY A 67 -18.95 5.12 -13.97
C GLY A 67 -18.16 6.04 -14.92
N GLY A 68 -16.86 5.82 -15.11
CA GLY A 68 -16.00 6.68 -15.93
C GLY A 68 -15.84 8.12 -15.41
N SER A 69 -16.20 8.37 -14.15
CA SER A 69 -16.21 9.69 -13.51
C SER A 69 -14.82 10.31 -13.34
N ARG A 70 -13.78 9.49 -13.31
CA ARG A 70 -12.38 9.88 -13.13
C ARG A 70 -11.74 10.36 -14.42
N GLY A 71 -12.35 10.06 -15.58
CA GLY A 71 -11.83 10.47 -16.89
C GLY A 71 -10.43 9.92 -17.18
N TRP A 72 -10.09 8.75 -16.65
CA TRP A 72 -8.78 8.14 -16.90
C TRP A 72 -8.64 7.74 -18.35
N THR A 73 -7.44 7.88 -18.87
CA THR A 73 -7.08 7.49 -20.24
C THR A 73 -5.91 6.52 -20.22
N LEU A 74 -5.85 5.64 -21.22
CA LEU A 74 -4.66 4.82 -21.48
C LEU A 74 -3.52 5.73 -21.94
N TYR A 75 -2.34 5.58 -21.32
CA TYR A 75 -1.16 6.37 -21.70
C TYR A 75 -0.70 6.10 -23.15
N SER A 76 -0.94 4.89 -23.67
CA SER A 76 -0.50 4.47 -25.00
C SER A 76 -1.40 4.96 -26.13
N THR A 77 -2.72 4.97 -25.94
CA THR A 77 -3.69 5.28 -27.00
C THR A 77 -4.47 6.57 -26.77
N GLY A 78 -4.46 7.11 -25.55
CA GLY A 78 -5.30 8.26 -25.16
C GLY A 78 -6.79 7.91 -25.00
N GLU A 79 -7.17 6.64 -25.19
CA GLU A 79 -8.56 6.21 -25.09
C GLU A 79 -9.03 6.16 -23.63
N PRO A 80 -10.32 6.41 -23.36
CA PRO A 80 -10.88 6.26 -22.02
C PRO A 80 -10.68 4.84 -21.46
N THR A 81 -10.30 4.75 -20.19
CA THR A 81 -10.18 3.48 -19.46
C THR A 81 -10.94 3.53 -18.14
N ARG A 82 -11.53 2.39 -17.77
CA ARG A 82 -12.16 2.19 -16.46
C ARG A 82 -11.23 1.51 -15.46
N THR A 83 -10.14 0.92 -15.93
CA THR A 83 -9.09 0.38 -15.08
C THR A 83 -8.11 1.49 -14.72
N HIS A 84 -7.77 1.58 -13.45
CA HIS A 84 -6.85 2.60 -12.94
C HIS A 84 -5.48 2.46 -13.66
N PRO A 85 -4.97 3.51 -14.33
CA PRO A 85 -3.77 3.40 -15.17
C PRO A 85 -2.52 2.90 -14.43
N VAL A 86 -2.30 3.36 -13.20
CA VAL A 86 -1.20 2.87 -12.34
C VAL A 86 -1.36 1.38 -12.01
N VAL A 87 -2.57 0.93 -11.64
CA VAL A 87 -2.83 -0.48 -11.33
C VAL A 87 -2.57 -1.35 -12.56
N ALA A 88 -3.06 -0.92 -13.72
CA ALA A 88 -2.84 -1.63 -14.99
C ALA A 88 -1.35 -1.69 -15.36
N GLY A 89 -0.64 -0.56 -15.27
CA GLY A 89 0.79 -0.47 -15.57
C GLY A 89 1.63 -1.37 -14.67
N THR A 90 1.43 -1.30 -13.35
CA THR A 90 2.13 -2.13 -12.37
C THR A 90 1.84 -3.62 -12.58
N ALA A 91 0.57 -3.99 -12.81
CA ALA A 91 0.21 -5.39 -13.04
C ALA A 91 0.84 -5.95 -14.32
N ARG A 92 0.77 -5.18 -15.42
CA ARG A 92 1.39 -5.56 -16.70
C ARG A 92 2.90 -5.73 -16.56
N ALA A 93 3.58 -4.76 -15.94
CA ALA A 93 5.03 -4.79 -15.75
C ALA A 93 5.50 -6.01 -14.95
N LEU A 94 4.70 -6.52 -14.01
CA LEU A 94 5.02 -7.74 -13.25
C LEU A 94 4.68 -9.03 -14.00
N LEU A 95 3.62 -9.03 -14.81
CA LEU A 95 3.27 -10.16 -15.68
C LEU A 95 4.32 -10.38 -16.77
N ASP A 96 4.95 -9.30 -17.25
CA ASP A 96 6.01 -9.36 -18.28
C ASP A 96 7.37 -9.83 -17.71
N LYS A 97 7.52 -9.92 -16.39
CA LYS A 97 8.72 -10.42 -15.71
C LYS A 97 8.71 -11.94 -15.61
N SER A 98 9.91 -12.52 -15.44
CA SER A 98 10.05 -13.94 -15.11
C SER A 98 9.38 -14.26 -13.77
N GLU A 99 8.92 -15.49 -13.59
CA GLU A 99 8.27 -15.94 -12.34
C GLU A 99 9.16 -15.72 -11.11
N ASN A 100 10.47 -15.96 -11.23
CA ASN A 100 11.44 -15.75 -10.16
C ASN A 100 11.59 -14.26 -9.80
N GLU A 101 11.69 -13.39 -10.81
CA GLU A 101 11.77 -11.94 -10.60
C GLU A 101 10.47 -11.40 -9.99
N ARG A 102 9.31 -11.80 -10.52
CA ARG A 102 8.00 -11.43 -9.99
C ARG A 102 7.84 -11.87 -8.52
N SER A 103 8.23 -13.09 -8.19
CA SER A 103 8.16 -13.62 -6.82
C SER A 103 9.09 -12.86 -5.86
N GLY A 104 10.27 -12.45 -6.33
CA GLY A 104 11.19 -11.58 -5.57
C GLY A 104 10.59 -10.21 -5.24
N VAL A 105 9.89 -9.60 -6.19
CA VAL A 105 9.19 -8.32 -5.96
C VAL A 105 8.04 -8.48 -4.96
N ILE A 106 7.19 -9.49 -5.13
CA ILE A 106 6.03 -9.73 -4.25
C ILE A 106 6.49 -10.02 -2.82
N SER A 107 7.49 -10.87 -2.63
CA SER A 107 8.03 -11.15 -1.28
C SER A 107 8.60 -9.91 -0.60
N THR A 108 9.26 -9.02 -1.36
CA THR A 108 9.74 -7.73 -0.86
C THR A 108 8.57 -6.84 -0.42
N ALA A 109 7.50 -6.75 -1.21
CA ALA A 109 6.29 -6.00 -0.85
C ALA A 109 5.59 -6.59 0.40
N LEU A 110 5.49 -7.92 0.50
CA LEU A 110 4.92 -8.60 1.67
C LEU A 110 5.71 -8.33 2.95
N ARG A 111 7.05 -8.25 2.89
CA ARG A 111 7.87 -7.88 4.05
C ARG A 111 7.48 -6.52 4.60
N CYS A 112 7.23 -5.53 3.73
CA CYS A 112 6.77 -4.20 4.13
C CYS A 112 5.37 -4.21 4.78
N LEU A 113 4.53 -5.18 4.43
CA LEU A 113 3.18 -5.35 4.99
C LEU A 113 3.10 -6.33 6.16
N SER A 114 4.21 -6.99 6.52
CA SER A 114 4.22 -8.12 7.46
C SER A 114 3.64 -7.78 8.84
N LEU A 115 3.80 -6.53 9.30
CA LEU A 115 3.21 -6.07 10.56
C LEU A 115 1.68 -6.20 10.59
N PHE A 116 1.00 -6.11 9.45
CA PHE A 116 -0.45 -6.19 9.36
C PHE A 116 -0.99 -7.63 9.35
N HIS A 117 -0.14 -8.65 9.50
CA HIS A 117 -0.57 -9.98 9.92
C HIS A 117 -1.03 -9.99 11.37
N ASP A 118 -0.57 -9.04 12.17
CA ASP A 118 -0.96 -8.91 13.55
C ASP A 118 -2.38 -8.36 13.66
N GLU A 119 -3.29 -9.15 14.23
CA GLU A 119 -4.71 -8.81 14.30
C GLU A 119 -4.97 -7.52 15.08
N ILE A 120 -4.24 -7.31 16.19
CA ILE A 120 -4.39 -6.09 17.00
C ILE A 120 -3.98 -4.87 16.18
N VAL A 121 -2.86 -4.94 15.47
CA VAL A 121 -2.42 -3.81 14.63
C VAL A 121 -3.39 -3.59 13.47
N ALA A 122 -3.83 -4.66 12.81
CA ALA A 122 -4.71 -4.57 11.66
C ALA A 122 -6.10 -4.01 12.01
N GLU A 123 -6.67 -4.42 13.14
CA GLU A 123 -7.94 -3.88 13.63
C GLU A 123 -7.83 -2.40 13.96
N ASN A 124 -6.80 -2.01 14.72
CA ASN A 124 -6.57 -0.62 15.11
C ASN A 124 -6.16 0.30 13.94
N THR A 125 -5.81 -0.26 12.78
CA THR A 125 -5.46 0.50 11.56
C THR A 125 -6.46 0.29 10.42
N SER A 126 -7.61 -0.32 10.71
CA SER A 126 -8.65 -0.61 9.71
C SER A 126 -9.44 0.62 9.26
N ALA A 127 -9.49 1.66 10.09
CA ALA A 127 -10.11 2.95 9.79
C ALA A 127 -9.35 4.07 10.52
N CYS A 128 -9.45 5.30 10.01
CA CYS A 128 -8.82 6.47 10.61
C CYS A 128 -9.61 7.73 10.20
N ASP A 129 -10.02 8.51 11.19
CA ASP A 129 -10.61 9.85 11.03
C ASP A 129 -9.61 10.97 11.33
N PHE A 130 -8.52 10.66 12.04
CA PHE A 130 -7.42 11.57 12.33
C PHE A 130 -6.72 12.08 11.06
N GLN A 131 -6.54 13.39 10.99
CA GLN A 131 -5.72 14.04 9.98
C GLN A 131 -4.46 14.62 10.62
N VAL A 132 -3.30 14.47 9.96
CA VAL A 132 -2.05 15.08 10.45
C VAL A 132 -2.18 16.59 10.66
N LEU A 133 -3.04 17.26 9.87
CA LEU A 133 -3.31 18.69 10.00
C LEU A 133 -4.02 19.04 11.32
N ASP A 134 -4.67 18.08 11.98
CA ASP A 134 -5.33 18.28 13.28
C ASP A 134 -4.35 18.67 14.40
N LEU A 135 -3.06 18.37 14.21
CA LEU A 135 -2.00 18.70 15.16
C LEU A 135 -1.69 20.21 15.22
N MET A 136 -1.86 20.95 14.12
CA MET A 136 -1.43 22.35 14.03
C MET A 136 -2.44 23.30 13.39
N GLN A 137 -3.32 22.82 12.50
CA GLN A 137 -4.15 23.65 11.62
C GLN A 137 -5.66 23.48 11.83
N HIS A 138 -6.07 22.78 12.89
CA HIS A 138 -7.48 22.61 13.23
C HIS A 138 -7.98 23.72 14.17
N GLU A 139 -9.27 24.04 14.13
CA GLU A 139 -9.89 25.08 14.99
C GLU A 139 -9.59 24.86 16.48
N ARG A 140 -9.44 23.59 16.87
CA ARG A 140 -8.96 23.16 18.18
C ARG A 140 -7.83 22.15 17.99
N PRO A 141 -6.56 22.58 18.03
CA PRO A 141 -5.42 21.69 17.84
C PRO A 141 -5.42 20.56 18.88
N VAL A 142 -5.01 19.36 18.46
CA VAL A 142 -4.93 18.18 19.32
C VAL A 142 -3.48 17.84 19.67
N SER A 143 -3.27 17.22 20.83
CA SER A 143 -1.98 16.66 21.23
C SER A 143 -1.93 15.17 20.90
N LEU A 144 -0.86 14.71 20.24
CA LEU A 144 -0.63 13.30 19.92
C LEU A 144 0.38 12.69 20.90
N TYR A 145 -0.03 11.62 21.57
CA TYR A 145 0.82 10.84 22.46
C TYR A 145 1.12 9.48 21.83
N LEU A 146 2.40 9.20 21.58
CA LEU A 146 2.87 7.91 21.07
C LEU A 146 3.44 7.09 22.23
N THR A 147 2.60 6.30 22.88
CA THR A 147 2.99 5.47 24.03
C THR A 147 3.08 4.01 23.64
N VAL A 148 4.24 3.39 23.84
CA VAL A 148 4.46 1.97 23.56
C VAL A 148 5.03 1.27 24.80
N PRO A 149 4.39 0.20 25.30
CA PRO A 149 4.95 -0.60 26.37
C PRO A 149 6.33 -1.16 25.99
N PRO A 150 7.30 -1.27 26.93
CA PRO A 150 8.64 -1.78 26.62
C PRO A 150 8.65 -3.14 25.91
N SER A 151 7.69 -4.02 26.23
CA SER A 151 7.50 -5.34 25.60
C SER A 151 7.15 -5.28 24.11
N ASP A 152 6.56 -4.18 23.63
CA ASP A 152 6.03 -4.02 22.27
C ASP A 152 6.90 -3.12 21.38
N LEU A 153 8.01 -2.60 21.89
CA LEU A 153 8.86 -1.63 21.16
C LEU A 153 9.38 -2.18 19.83
N SER A 154 9.87 -3.42 19.81
CA SER A 154 10.38 -4.05 18.58
C SER A 154 9.26 -4.31 17.57
N ARG A 155 8.12 -4.80 18.06
CA ARG A 155 6.95 -5.18 17.26
C ARG A 155 6.28 -3.97 16.61
N THR A 156 6.12 -2.87 17.33
CA THR A 156 5.42 -1.66 16.84
C THR A 156 6.33 -0.66 16.15
N ARG A 157 7.66 -0.88 16.16
CA ARG A 157 8.63 0.00 15.52
C ARG A 157 8.26 0.36 14.07
N PRO A 158 7.85 -0.57 13.18
CA PRO A 158 7.50 -0.20 11.81
C PRO A 158 6.29 0.75 11.73
N LEU A 159 5.28 0.56 12.56
CA LEU A 159 4.10 1.45 12.62
C LEU A 159 4.47 2.84 13.12
N LEU A 160 5.28 2.93 14.19
CA LEU A 160 5.77 4.22 14.70
C LEU A 160 6.58 4.97 13.64
N ARG A 161 7.45 4.27 12.90
CA ARG A 161 8.23 4.86 11.80
C ARG A 161 7.31 5.40 10.70
N LEU A 162 6.28 4.64 10.33
CA LEU A 162 5.28 5.07 9.34
C LEU A 162 4.58 6.35 9.77
N LEU A 163 4.07 6.40 11.01
CA LEU A 163 3.36 7.56 11.55
C LEU A 163 4.26 8.79 11.61
N VAL A 164 5.46 8.66 12.19
CA VAL A 164 6.40 9.79 12.31
C VAL A 164 6.83 10.30 10.94
N GLN A 165 7.06 9.42 9.95
CA GLN A 165 7.40 9.84 8.60
C GLN A 165 6.23 10.55 7.91
N GLN A 166 4.99 10.07 8.09
CA GLN A 166 3.80 10.73 7.53
C GLN A 166 3.58 12.11 8.15
N ILE A 167 3.75 12.25 9.46
CA ILE A 167 3.64 13.52 10.18
C ILE A 167 4.73 14.49 9.70
N GLY A 168 5.99 14.06 9.75
CA GLY A 168 7.12 14.89 9.35
C GLY A 168 7.00 15.40 7.92
N ARG A 169 6.61 14.55 6.96
CA ARG A 169 6.49 14.95 5.54
C ARG A 169 5.31 15.86 5.22
N ARG A 170 4.33 15.97 6.11
CA ARG A 170 3.08 16.69 5.85
C ARG A 170 2.98 18.01 6.61
N LEU A 171 3.79 18.18 7.66
CA LEU A 171 3.91 19.43 8.42
C LEU A 171 5.08 20.31 7.97
N THR A 172 5.98 19.80 7.13
CA THR A 172 7.03 20.58 6.45
C THR A 172 6.69 20.75 4.98
#